data_AF-A0A8T3LG74-F1
#
_entry.id   AF-A0A8T3LG74-F1
#
_cell.length_a   1.000
_cell.length_b   1.000
_cell.length_c   1.000
_cell.angle_alpha   90.00
_cell.angle_beta   90.00
_cell.angle_gamma   90.00
#
_symmetry.space_group_name_H-M   'P 1'
#
loop_
_entity.id
_entity.type
_entity.pdbx_description
1 polymer ?
#
loop_
_entity_poly.entity_id
_entity_poly.type
_entity_poly.pdbx_seq_one_letter_code
_entity_poly.pdbx_strand_id
1 'polypeptide(L)'
;YVEHYWAVAAPQNMAHKKRFASQVIKRFETGIEVFSQNAATAQRDALSGELAKLAQCWQSHNAPELAQATDDLFALYQRAFNRAAPAPVPTPAASGSSPQTTATSESGVTQPSAPAPQIVIDSHDDKAWRDTLLKVAAILCERQPDSPQGYR
;
A
#
# COMPACT_ATOMS: atom_id res chain seq x y z
N TYR A 1 -1.14 -0.31 -26.30
CA TYR A 1 -2.44 0.09 -25.71
C TYR A 1 -2.55 1.59 -25.45
N VAL A 2 -1.56 2.22 -24.80
CA VAL A 2 -1.58 3.68 -24.54
C VAL A 2 -1.64 4.51 -25.83
N GLU A 3 -0.87 4.14 -26.86
CA GLU A 3 -0.90 4.83 -28.16
C GLU A 3 -2.27 4.80 -28.85
N HIS A 4 -2.96 3.65 -28.82
CA HIS A 4 -4.31 3.52 -29.36
C HIS A 4 -5.34 4.33 -28.57
N TYR A 5 -5.20 4.39 -27.24
CA TYR A 5 -6.02 5.28 -26.42
C TYR A 5 -5.79 6.75 -26.79
N TRP A 6 -4.54 7.15 -27.05
CA TRP A 6 -4.21 8.53 -27.36
C TRP A 6 -4.75 8.97 -28.73
N ALA A 7 -4.64 8.11 -29.75
CA ALA A 7 -4.99 8.44 -31.13
C ALA A 7 -6.48 8.19 -31.49
N VAL A 8 -7.12 7.14 -30.96
CA VAL A 8 -8.40 6.64 -31.50
C VAL A 8 -9.55 6.68 -30.48
N ALA A 9 -9.26 6.48 -29.19
CA ALA A 9 -10.33 6.37 -28.19
C ALA A 9 -11.06 7.70 -27.93
N ALA A 10 -12.35 7.67 -27.59
CA ALA A 10 -13.01 8.81 -26.99
C ALA A 10 -12.48 9.04 -25.56
N PRO A 11 -12.45 10.28 -25.03
CA PRO A 11 -12.81 11.56 -25.65
C PRO A 11 -11.74 12.06 -26.62
N GLN A 12 -12.11 12.70 -27.74
CA GLN A 12 -11.12 13.33 -28.64
C GLN A 12 -10.49 14.60 -28.04
N ASN A 13 -11.13 15.20 -27.03
CA ASN A 13 -10.56 16.33 -26.32
C ASN A 13 -9.34 15.88 -25.49
N MET A 14 -8.17 16.38 -25.86
CA MET A 14 -6.90 16.06 -25.20
C MET A 14 -6.88 16.43 -23.71
N ALA A 15 -7.57 17.49 -23.28
CA ALA A 15 -7.65 17.85 -21.87
C ALA A 15 -8.39 16.79 -21.05
N HIS A 16 -9.46 16.20 -21.61
CA HIS A 16 -10.18 15.11 -20.95
C HIS A 16 -9.35 13.82 -20.91
N LYS A 17 -8.62 13.52 -21.99
CA LYS A 17 -7.70 12.38 -22.00
C LYS A 17 -6.62 12.50 -20.93
N LYS A 18 -6.01 13.68 -20.82
CA LYS A 18 -5.02 14.02 -19.80
C LYS A 18 -5.59 13.85 -18.40
N ARG A 19 -6.76 14.43 -18.11
CA ARG A 19 -7.42 14.28 -16.80
C ARG A 19 -7.70 12.82 -16.44
N PHE A 20 -8.20 12.02 -17.39
CA PHE A 20 -8.43 10.61 -17.16
C PHE A 20 -7.13 9.87 -16.84
N ALA A 21 -6.07 10.09 -17.64
CA ALA A 21 -4.75 9.51 -17.39
C ALA A 21 -4.19 9.91 -16.01
N SER A 22 -4.27 11.19 -15.63
CA SER A 22 -3.88 11.66 -14.30
C SER A 22 -4.66 10.94 -13.19
N GLN A 23 -5.97 10.75 -13.39
CA GLN A 23 -6.80 10.07 -12.41
C GLN A 23 -6.40 8.60 -12.26
N VAL A 24 -6.06 7.92 -13.37
CA VAL A 24 -5.56 6.55 -13.36
C VAL A 24 -4.23 6.47 -12.62
N ILE A 25 -3.25 7.34 -12.93
CA ILE A 25 -1.96 7.42 -12.22
C ILE A 25 -2.19 7.55 -10.72
N LYS A 26 -3.07 8.46 -10.31
CA LYS A 26 -3.38 8.72 -8.90
C LYS A 26 -3.99 7.51 -8.17
N ARG A 27 -4.65 6.58 -8.88
CA ARG A 27 -5.20 5.38 -8.24
C ARG A 27 -4.11 4.41 -7.82
N PHE A 28 -2.96 4.39 -8.50
CA PHE A 28 -1.83 3.55 -8.11
C PHE A 28 -1.23 3.98 -6.76
N GLU A 29 -1.36 5.24 -6.37
CA GLU A 29 -0.88 5.74 -5.07
C GLU A 29 -1.49 4.98 -3.89
N THR A 30 -2.78 4.63 -3.98
CA THR A 30 -3.50 3.93 -2.90
C THR A 30 -3.00 2.50 -2.64
N GLY A 31 -2.34 1.88 -3.63
CA GLY A 31 -1.84 0.51 -3.55
C GLY A 31 -0.34 0.39 -3.21
N ILE A 32 0.38 1.50 -3.09
CA ILE A 32 1.86 1.50 -2.95
C ILE A 32 2.30 0.69 -1.72
N GLU A 33 1.67 0.91 -0.58
CA GLU A 33 2.03 0.29 0.69
C GLU A 33 1.87 -1.24 0.64
N VAL A 34 0.70 -1.72 0.22
CA VAL A 34 0.42 -3.16 0.12
C VAL A 34 1.32 -3.81 -0.93
N PHE A 35 1.51 -3.16 -2.08
CA PHE A 35 2.36 -3.70 -3.15
C PHE A 35 3.83 -3.77 -2.71
N SER A 36 4.37 -2.72 -2.09
CA SER A 36 5.78 -2.68 -1.68
C SER A 36 6.18 -3.78 -0.69
N GLN A 37 5.26 -4.13 0.23
CA GLN A 37 5.48 -5.17 1.24
C GLN A 37 5.43 -6.58 0.65
N ASN A 38 4.60 -6.81 -0.37
CA ASN A 38 4.34 -8.15 -0.91
C ASN A 38 5.06 -8.43 -2.24
N ALA A 39 5.50 -7.41 -2.96
CA ALA A 39 6.11 -7.56 -4.28
C ALA A 39 7.52 -8.16 -4.18
N ALA A 40 7.77 -9.19 -5.00
CA ALA A 40 9.10 -9.75 -5.21
C ALA A 40 10.01 -8.76 -5.98
N THR A 41 11.33 -8.88 -5.85
CA THR A 41 12.30 -8.01 -6.53
C THR A 41 12.03 -7.90 -8.04
N ALA A 42 11.78 -9.02 -8.72
CA ALA A 42 11.46 -9.02 -10.16
C ALA A 42 10.19 -8.21 -10.50
N GLN A 43 9.18 -8.19 -9.62
CA GLN A 43 7.97 -7.39 -9.83
C GLN A 43 8.23 -5.89 -9.62
N ARG A 44 9.10 -5.54 -8.66
CA ARG A 44 9.52 -4.16 -8.42
C ARG A 44 10.33 -3.62 -9.61
N ASP A 45 11.23 -4.43 -10.17
CA ASP A 45 12.03 -4.07 -11.33
C ASP A 45 11.16 -3.93 -12.59
N ALA A 46 10.23 -4.87 -12.81
CA ALA A 46 9.28 -4.81 -13.91
C ALA A 46 8.39 -3.55 -13.82
N LEU A 47 7.83 -3.25 -12.64
CA LEU A 47 7.03 -2.05 -12.42
C LEU A 47 7.85 -0.78 -12.71
N SER A 48 9.09 -0.74 -12.24
CA SER A 48 10.00 0.38 -12.47
C SER A 48 10.26 0.60 -13.97
N GLY A 49 10.50 -0.48 -14.71
CA GLY A 49 10.67 -0.42 -16.17
C GLY A 49 9.42 0.04 -16.91
N GLU A 50 8.23 -0.41 -16.49
CA GLU A 50 6.96 0.01 -17.12
C GLU A 50 6.61 1.46 -16.80
N LEU A 51 6.84 1.94 -15.57
CA LEU A 51 6.64 3.35 -15.21
C LEU A 51 7.57 4.27 -16.02
N ALA A 52 8.84 3.89 -16.21
CA ALA A 52 9.77 4.65 -17.05
C ALA A 52 9.32 4.72 -18.51
N LYS A 53 8.89 3.60 -19.10
CA LYS A 53 8.34 3.57 -20.47
C LYS A 53 7.09 4.44 -20.58
N LEU A 54 6.23 4.41 -19.55
CA LEU A 54 5.01 5.21 -19.52
C LEU A 54 5.30 6.71 -19.47
N ALA A 55 6.25 7.14 -18.64
CA ALA A 55 6.69 8.53 -18.59
C ALA A 55 7.25 9.00 -19.95
N GLN A 56 8.08 8.16 -20.59
CA GLN A 56 8.60 8.44 -21.93
C GLN A 56 7.47 8.56 -22.98
N CYS A 57 6.46 7.68 -22.92
CA CYS A 57 5.31 7.73 -23.81
C CYS A 57 4.54 9.07 -23.66
N TRP A 58 4.34 9.55 -22.43
CA TRP A 58 3.71 10.84 -22.19
C TRP A 58 4.51 12.02 -22.74
N GLN A 59 5.84 11.96 -22.63
CA GLN A 59 6.73 12.98 -23.19
C GLN A 59 6.63 13.03 -24.71
N SER A 60 6.64 11.87 -25.38
CA SER A 60 6.45 11.77 -26.84
C SER A 60 5.10 12.34 -27.30
N HIS A 61 4.07 12.30 -26.46
CA HIS A 61 2.75 12.82 -26.74
C HIS A 61 2.51 14.28 -26.29
N ASN A 62 3.57 15.04 -25.97
CA ASN A 62 3.49 16.43 -25.49
C ASN A 62 2.62 16.59 -24.23
N ALA A 63 2.68 15.62 -23.31
CA ALA A 63 1.98 15.65 -22.03
C ALA A 63 2.97 15.64 -20.84
N PRO A 64 3.76 16.71 -20.64
CA PRO A 64 4.80 16.75 -19.60
C PRO A 64 4.21 16.65 -18.18
N GLU A 65 3.00 17.16 -17.96
CA GLU A 65 2.28 17.05 -16.69
C GLU A 65 2.00 15.59 -16.27
N LEU A 66 1.73 14.70 -17.24
CA LEU A 66 1.51 13.27 -16.99
C LEU A 66 2.81 12.52 -16.77
N ALA A 67 3.86 12.91 -17.50
CA ALA A 67 5.19 12.40 -17.28
C ALA A 67 5.65 12.69 -15.85
N GLN A 68 5.54 13.94 -15.41
CA GLN A 68 5.87 14.34 -14.04
C GLN A 68 5.06 13.56 -13.00
N ALA A 69 3.74 13.41 -13.19
CA ALA A 69 2.92 12.64 -12.26
C ALA A 69 3.33 11.14 -12.19
N THR A 70 3.84 10.59 -13.30
CA THR A 70 4.36 9.22 -13.36
C THR A 70 5.72 9.12 -12.66
N ASP A 71 6.58 10.12 -12.82
CA ASP A 71 7.88 10.20 -12.14
C ASP A 71 7.71 10.39 -10.62
N ASP A 72 6.74 11.20 -10.19
CA ASP A 72 6.38 11.37 -8.78
C ASP A 72 5.89 10.05 -8.18
N LEU A 73 5.02 9.33 -8.91
CA LEU A 73 4.55 8.00 -8.52
C LEU A 73 5.71 7.01 -8.40
N PHE A 74 6.65 7.05 -9.33
CA PHE A 74 7.85 6.21 -9.30
C PHE A 74 8.71 6.51 -8.05
N ALA A 75 8.91 7.79 -7.71
CA ALA A 75 9.63 8.18 -6.49
C ALA A 75 8.94 7.67 -5.21
N LEU A 76 7.61 7.69 -5.16
CA LEU A 76 6.84 7.14 -4.04
C LEU A 76 7.03 5.62 -3.91
N TYR A 77 6.97 4.88 -5.02
CA TYR A 77 7.25 3.43 -5.01
C TYR A 77 8.68 3.13 -4.55
N GLN A 78 9.69 3.84 -5.06
CA GLN A 78 11.08 3.66 -4.63
C GLN A 78 11.25 3.91 -3.12
N ARG A 79 10.64 4.98 -2.60
CA ARG A 79 10.65 5.26 -1.16
C ARG A 79 10.01 4.14 -0.35
N ALA A 80 8.89 3.59 -0.82
CA ALA A 80 8.20 2.50 -0.16
C ALA A 80 9.02 1.19 -0.18
N PHE A 81 9.67 0.87 -1.31
CA PHE A 81 10.57 -0.28 -1.40
C PHE A 81 11.77 -0.17 -0.45
N ASN A 82 12.36 1.03 -0.35
CA ASN A 82 13.46 1.30 0.60
C ASN A 82 13.01 1.18 2.06
N ARG A 83 11.75 1.50 2.37
CA ARG A 83 11.19 1.34 3.73
C ARG A 83 10.85 -0.12 4.05
N ALA A 84 10.44 -0.89 3.05
CA ALA A 84 10.15 -2.32 3.18
C ALA A 84 11.42 -3.18 3.23
N ALA A 85 12.56 -2.64 2.80
CA ALA A 85 13.85 -3.28 3.00
C ALA A 85 14.16 -3.37 4.52
N PRO A 86 14.64 -4.53 5.02
CA PRO A 86 15.04 -4.65 6.41
C PRO A 86 16.03 -3.55 6.77
N ALA A 87 15.72 -2.76 7.79
CA ALA A 87 16.62 -1.71 8.26
C ALA A 87 17.98 -2.34 8.55
N PRO A 88 19.09 -1.81 8.01
CA PRO A 88 20.40 -2.21 8.48
C PRO A 88 20.43 -1.93 9.98
N VAL A 89 20.65 -2.99 10.77
CA VAL A 89 20.83 -2.86 12.21
C VAL A 89 21.90 -1.78 12.45
N PRO A 90 21.65 -0.78 13.31
CA PRO A 90 22.71 0.14 13.68
C PRO A 90 23.81 -0.72 14.30
N THR A 91 24.97 -0.79 13.64
CA THR A 91 26.18 -1.38 14.20
C THR A 91 26.40 -0.72 15.56
N PRO A 92 26.37 -1.45 16.69
CA PRO A 92 26.66 -0.86 17.98
C PRO A 92 28.10 -0.34 17.93
N ALA A 93 28.27 0.97 17.92
CA ALA A 93 29.56 1.58 18.20
C ALA A 93 29.92 1.21 19.64
N ALA A 94 30.73 0.17 19.79
CA ALA A 94 31.35 -0.18 21.05
C ALA A 94 32.36 0.93 21.38
N SER A 95 32.06 1.74 22.40
CA SER A 95 33.07 2.35 23.29
C SER A 95 32.40 3.09 24.44
N GLY A 96 32.83 2.76 25.66
CA GLY A 96 32.85 3.72 26.77
C GLY A 96 31.90 3.42 27.94
N SER A 97 32.42 2.76 28.95
CA SER A 97 31.79 2.47 30.25
C SER A 97 31.65 3.72 31.14
N SER A 98 30.49 3.93 31.79
CA SER A 98 30.35 4.06 33.27
C SER A 98 28.94 4.54 33.72
N PRO A 99 28.55 4.26 34.99
CA PRO A 99 27.16 4.11 35.40
C PRO A 99 26.57 5.35 36.11
N GLN A 100 25.26 5.56 36.02
CA GLN A 100 24.53 6.40 36.99
C GLN A 100 23.11 5.90 37.26
N THR A 101 22.97 5.33 38.46
CA THR A 101 21.90 5.45 39.46
C THR A 101 20.45 5.78 39.05
N THR A 102 19.59 4.79 39.35
CA THR A 102 18.30 4.87 40.10
C THR A 102 17.28 5.97 39.77
N ALA A 103 16.09 5.55 39.33
CA ALA A 103 14.83 5.86 40.02
C ALA A 103 13.70 4.91 39.57
N THR A 104 13.15 4.20 40.54
CA THR A 104 11.91 3.43 40.51
C THR A 104 10.71 4.32 40.15
N SER A 105 9.80 3.84 39.31
CA SER A 105 8.35 4.05 39.51
C SER A 105 7.56 2.98 38.77
N GLU A 106 6.72 2.35 39.57
CA GLU A 106 5.83 1.22 39.32
C GLU A 106 4.42 1.71 38.97
N SER A 107 3.55 0.78 38.55
CA SER A 107 2.14 0.89 38.15
C SER A 107 1.93 1.26 36.67
N GLY A 108 1.47 0.37 35.79
CA GLY A 108 0.60 -0.78 36.01
C GLY A 108 -0.84 -0.41 35.63
N VAL A 109 -1.17 -0.52 34.35
CA VAL A 109 -2.52 -0.91 33.92
C VAL A 109 -2.38 -1.92 32.80
N THR A 110 -2.40 -3.19 33.21
CA THR A 110 -2.54 -4.35 32.34
C THR A 110 -3.98 -4.35 31.87
N GLN A 111 -4.23 -3.90 30.65
CA GLN A 111 -5.50 -4.18 29.97
C GLN A 111 -5.38 -5.58 29.34
N PRO A 112 -6.20 -6.56 29.74
CA PRO A 112 -6.15 -7.89 29.14
C PRO A 112 -6.77 -7.81 27.75
N SER A 113 -5.94 -7.63 26.72
CA SER A 113 -6.38 -7.81 25.35
C SER A 113 -6.56 -9.31 25.11
N ALA A 114 -7.82 -9.75 25.07
CA ALA A 114 -8.18 -11.12 24.79
C ALA A 114 -7.53 -11.59 23.48
N PRO A 115 -7.05 -12.86 23.40
CA PRO A 115 -6.36 -13.37 22.23
C PRO A 115 -7.26 -13.26 20.99
N ALA A 116 -6.73 -12.62 19.94
CA ALA A 116 -7.43 -12.46 18.68
C ALA A 116 -7.73 -13.84 18.08
N PRO A 117 -8.99 -14.15 17.72
CA PRO A 117 -9.32 -15.40 17.05
C PRO A 117 -8.60 -15.42 15.70
N GLN A 118 -7.77 -16.45 15.51
CA GLN A 118 -7.04 -16.68 14.27
C GLN A 118 -8.05 -17.19 13.24
N ILE A 119 -8.64 -16.29 12.49
CA ILE A 119 -9.53 -16.64 11.38
C ILE A 119 -8.63 -17.07 10.22
N VAL A 120 -8.58 -18.37 9.95
CA VAL A 120 -7.97 -18.92 8.74
C VAL A 120 -8.83 -18.47 7.56
N ILE A 121 -8.33 -17.47 6.82
CA ILE A 121 -8.99 -16.95 5.63
C ILE A 121 -8.78 -17.97 4.52
N ASP A 122 -9.79 -18.78 4.29
CA ASP A 122 -9.80 -19.76 3.23
C ASP A 122 -10.45 -19.13 1.98
N SER A 123 -9.60 -18.67 1.06
CA SER A 123 -10.00 -17.87 -0.12
C SER A 123 -10.02 -18.70 -1.41
N HIS A 124 -10.36 -19.99 -1.34
CA HIS A 124 -10.34 -20.88 -2.50
C HIS A 124 -11.72 -21.14 -3.14
N ASP A 125 -12.82 -20.87 -2.42
CA ASP A 125 -14.19 -21.09 -2.89
C ASP A 125 -15.15 -19.99 -2.38
N ASP A 126 -16.12 -19.57 -3.19
CA ASP A 126 -17.09 -18.53 -2.84
C ASP A 126 -17.89 -18.89 -1.58
N LYS A 127 -18.18 -20.19 -1.38
CA LYS A 127 -18.86 -20.68 -0.18
C LYS A 127 -18.00 -20.53 1.08
N ALA A 128 -16.70 -20.81 0.98
CA ALA A 128 -15.74 -20.68 2.08
C ALA A 128 -15.51 -19.21 2.45
N TRP A 129 -15.48 -18.32 1.44
CA TRP A 129 -15.41 -16.88 1.64
C TRP A 129 -16.66 -16.34 2.37
N ARG A 130 -17.85 -16.78 1.95
CA ARG A 130 -19.11 -16.39 2.61
C ARG A 130 -19.18 -16.88 4.06
N ASP A 131 -18.72 -18.11 4.34
CA ASP A 131 -18.66 -18.65 5.70
C ASP A 131 -17.68 -17.84 6.59
N THR A 132 -16.55 -17.44 6.02
CA THR A 132 -15.57 -16.57 6.69
C THR A 132 -16.18 -15.21 7.01
N LEU A 133 -16.90 -14.59 6.07
CA LEU A 133 -17.59 -13.31 6.29
C LEU A 133 -18.66 -13.40 7.38
N LEU A 134 -19.45 -14.49 7.40
CA LEU A 134 -20.46 -14.72 8.43
C LEU A 134 -19.84 -14.88 9.83
N LYS A 135 -18.71 -15.59 9.94
CA LYS A 135 -17.97 -15.72 11.20
C LYS A 135 -17.43 -14.38 11.68
N VAL A 136 -16.88 -13.57 10.78
CA VAL A 136 -16.40 -12.21 11.11
C VAL A 136 -17.55 -11.33 11.59
N ALA A 137 -18.69 -11.34 10.89
CA ALA A 137 -19.89 -10.57 11.27
C ALA A 137 -20.41 -11.00 12.66
N ALA A 138 -20.49 -12.30 12.95
CA ALA A 138 -20.89 -12.80 14.27
C ALA A 138 -19.95 -12.30 15.39
N ILE A 139 -18.63 -12.35 15.18
CA ILE A 139 -17.64 -11.86 16.14
C ILE A 139 -17.78 -10.34 16.34
N LEU A 140 -18.03 -9.58 15.27
CA LEU A 140 -18.24 -8.14 15.36
C LEU A 140 -19.52 -7.78 16.12
N CYS A 141 -20.62 -8.51 15.89
CA CYS A 141 -21.86 -8.38 16.65
C CYS A 141 -21.68 -8.66 18.15
N GLU A 142 -20.90 -9.69 18.51
CA GLU A 142 -20.64 -10.06 19.91
C GLU A 142 -19.74 -9.05 20.63
N ARG A 143 -18.76 -8.46 19.92
CA ARG A 143 -17.76 -7.58 20.54
C ARG A 143 -18.13 -6.11 20.52
N GLN A 144 -19.00 -5.68 19.60
CA GLN A 144 -19.39 -4.29 19.44
C GLN A 144 -20.91 -4.16 19.19
N PRO A 145 -21.76 -4.43 20.20
CA PRO A 145 -23.21 -4.37 20.04
C PRO A 145 -23.74 -2.95 19.73
N ASP A 146 -22.96 -1.90 20.06
CA ASP A 146 -23.28 -0.49 19.78
C ASP A 146 -22.74 0.00 18.42
N SER A 147 -21.97 -0.83 17.69
CA SER A 147 -21.41 -0.46 16.39
C SER A 147 -22.30 -0.97 15.26
N PRO A 148 -22.79 -0.11 14.35
CA PRO A 148 -23.70 -0.50 13.26
C PRO A 148 -23.02 -1.38 12.18
N GLN A 149 -21.74 -1.71 12.34
CA GLN A 149 -20.95 -2.47 11.37
C GLN A 149 -21.20 -3.98 11.43
N GLY A 150 -21.69 -4.53 12.54
CA GLY A 150 -21.99 -5.98 12.65
C GLY A 150 -23.28 -6.41 11.91
N TYR A 151 -24.19 -5.46 11.63
CA TYR A 151 -25.52 -5.73 11.07
C TYR A 151 -25.65 -5.44 9.57
N ARG A 152 -24.55 -5.11 8.87
CA ARG A 152 -24.54 -4.84 7.42
C ARG A 152 -23.73 -5.87 6.66
#